data_AF-A0A438FX17-F1
#
_entry.id   AF-A0A438FX17-F1
#
_cell.length_a   1.000
_cell.length_b   1.000
_cell.length_c   1.000
_cell.angle_alpha   90.00
_cell.angle_beta   90.00
_cell.angle_gamma   90.00
#
_symmetry.space_group_name_H-M   'P 1'
#
loop_
_entity.id
_entity.type
_entity.pdbx_description
1 polymer ?
#
loop_
_entity_poly.entity_id
_entity_poly.type
_entity_poly.pdbx_seq_one_letter_code
_entity_poly.pdbx_strand_id
1 'polypeptide(L)' 'MFHERTKDIDVRYHFVSDIIAHGDIVVAKVSTHDNPADILTKIPPVAKFVHCLDLVEIVRSW' A
#
# COMPACT_ATOMS: atom_id res chain seq x y z
N MET A 1 -23.23 -14.93 -16.93
CA MET A 1 -23.35 -13.48 -16.64
C MET A 1 -22.11 -13.07 -15.86
N PHE A 2 -21.06 -12.64 -16.56
CA PHE A 2 -19.80 -12.25 -15.94
C PHE A 2 -20.01 -10.96 -15.15
N HIS A 3 -19.66 -10.99 -13.87
CA HIS A 3 -19.88 -9.90 -12.94
C HIS A 3 -18.85 -8.80 -13.21
N GLU A 4 -19.32 -7.58 -13.41
CA GLU A 4 -18.50 -6.38 -13.70
C GLU A 4 -17.31 -6.20 -12.72
N ARG A 5 -17.50 -6.61 -11.45
CA ARG A 5 -16.45 -6.62 -10.43
C ARG A 5 -15.25 -7.50 -10.75
N THR A 6 -15.44 -8.66 -11.39
CA THR A 6 -14.33 -9.54 -11.77
C THR A 6 -13.48 -8.88 -12.85
N LYS A 7 -14.13 -8.24 -13.84
CA LYS A 7 -13.45 -7.48 -14.88
C LYS A 7 -12.60 -6.34 -14.31
N ASP A 8 -13.13 -5.60 -13.34
CA ASP A 8 -12.39 -4.49 -12.72
C ASP A 8 -11.17 -4.95 -11.92
N ILE A 9 -11.24 -6.12 -11.28
CA ILE A 9 -10.09 -6.73 -10.59
C ILE A 9 -9.05 -7.19 -11.61
N ASP A 10 -9.46 -7.90 -12.67
CA ASP A 10 -8.56 -8.41 -13.70
C ASP A 10 -7.79 -7.28 -14.39
N VAL A 11 -8.49 -6.20 -14.77
CA VAL A 11 -7.87 -5.03 -15.41
C VAL A 11 -6.81 -4.39 -14.49
N ARG A 12 -7.11 -4.19 -13.21
CA ARG A 12 -6.15 -3.63 -12.25
C ARG A 12 -4.97 -4.56 -11.99
N TYR A 13 -5.21 -5.86 -11.93
CA TYR A 13 -4.17 -6.86 -11.74
C TYR A 13 -3.17 -6.85 -12.90
N HIS A 14 -3.67 -6.83 -14.14
CA HIS A 14 -2.82 -6.79 -15.33
C HIS A 14 -1.98 -5.52 -15.37
N PHE A 15 -2.57 -4.35 -15.09
CA PHE A 15 -1.83 -3.10 -15.02
C PHE A 15 -0.68 -3.13 -14.00
N VAL A 16 -0.95 -3.58 -12.77
CA VAL A 16 0.08 -3.63 -11.72
C VAL A 16 1.16 -4.68 -12.07
N SER A 17 0.77 -5.83 -12.60
CA SER A 17 1.71 -6.89 -12.98
C SER A 17 2.67 -6.46 -14.09
N ASP A 18 2.18 -5.66 -15.04
CA ASP A 18 2.98 -5.11 -16.14
C ASP A 18 4.08 -4.17 -15.61
N ILE A 19 3.74 -3.24 -14.71
CA ILE A 19 4.69 -2.32 -14.08
C ILE A 19 5.75 -3.09 -13.26
N ILE A 20 5.34 -4.16 -12.57
CA ILE A 20 6.27 -5.04 -11.84
C ILE A 20 7.21 -5.76 -12.82
N ALA A 21 6.68 -6.28 -13.93
CA ALA A 21 7.46 -7.00 -14.94
C ALA A 21 8.46 -6.08 -15.67
N HIS A 22 8.09 -4.81 -15.88
CA HIS A 22 8.98 -3.77 -16.37
C HIS A 22 10.09 -3.42 -15.37
N GLY A 23 9.91 -3.76 -14.09
CA GLY A 23 10.87 -3.50 -13.02
C GLY A 23 10.79 -2.09 -12.44
N ASP A 24 9.74 -1.33 -12.79
CA ASP A 24 9.55 0.04 -12.33
C ASP A 24 9.22 0.10 -10.83
N ILE A 25 8.60 -0.98 -10.30
CA ILE A 25 8.28 -1.12 -8.88
C ILE A 25 8.59 -2.53 -8.36
N VAL A 26 8.97 -2.61 -7.09
CA VAL A 26 9.09 -3.88 -6.35
C VAL A 26 7.94 -3.96 -5.35
N VAL A 27 7.22 -5.07 -5.35
CA VAL A 27 6.15 -5.32 -4.38
C VAL A 27 6.68 -6.20 -3.25
N ALA A 28 6.63 -5.68 -2.03
CA ALA A 28 6.95 -6.42 -0.81
C ALA A 28 5.72 -6.50 0.10
N LYS A 29 5.59 -7.62 0.80
CA LYS A 29 4.55 -7.78 1.82
C LYS A 29 4.97 -7.06 3.10
N VAL A 30 4.22 -6.04 3.50
CA VAL A 30 4.39 -5.33 4.77
C VAL A 30 3.37 -5.85 5.79
N SER A 31 3.77 -5.95 7.05
CA SER A 31 2.87 -6.36 8.14
C SER A 31 1.79 -5.29 8.37
N THR A 32 0.58 -5.67 8.77
CA THR A 32 -0.50 -4.69 9.08
C THR A 32 -0.14 -3.79 10.26
N HIS A 33 0.75 -4.24 11.15
CA HIS A 33 1.23 -3.45 12.27
C HIS A 33 2.21 -2.37 11.82
N ASP A 34 2.96 -2.65 10.76
CA ASP A 34 4.04 -1.80 10.23
C ASP A 34 3.69 -1.18 8.88
N ASN A 35 2.40 -1.09 8.54
CA ASN A 35 1.98 -0.47 7.29
C ASN A 35 1.75 1.03 7.47
N PRO A 36 2.68 1.91 7.05
CA PRO A 36 2.50 3.34 7.23
C PRO A 36 1.30 3.90 6.46
N ALA A 37 0.90 3.27 5.36
CA ALA A 37 -0.28 3.71 4.59
C ALA A 37 -1.60 3.59 5.37
N ASP A 38 -1.63 2.86 6.49
CA ASP A 38 -2.81 2.77 7.35
C ASP A 38 -3.21 4.15 7.89
N ILE A 39 -2.26 5.05 8.16
CA ILE A 39 -2.56 6.41 8.64
C ILE A 39 -3.24 7.28 7.58
N LEU A 40 -3.08 6.94 6.30
CA LEU A 40 -3.63 7.68 5.16
C LEU A 40 -5.04 7.21 4.80
N THR A 41 -5.39 5.98 5.18
CA THR A 41 -6.65 5.33 4.81
C THR A 41 -7.63 5.19 5.97
N LYS A 42 -7.16 5.38 7.21
CA LYS A 42 -7.92 5.19 8.44
C LYS A 42 -7.52 6.25 9.47
N ILE A 43 -8.29 6.32 10.55
CA ILE A 43 -7.93 7.07 11.76
C ILE A 43 -7.40 6.05 12.78
N PRO A 44 -6.08 5.86 12.89
CA PRO A 44 -5.51 4.92 13.86
C PRO A 44 -5.38 5.55 15.26
N PRO A 45 -5.24 4.73 16.31
CA PRO A 45 -4.82 5.22 17.63
C PRO A 45 -3.48 5.97 17.54
N VAL A 46 -3.28 6.95 18.42
CA VAL A 46 -2.07 7.82 18.42
C VAL A 46 -0.77 7.01 18.45
N ALA A 47 -0.71 5.92 19.21
CA ALA A 47 0.48 5.06 19.26
C ALA A 47 0.83 4.46 17.89
N LYS A 48 -0.17 4.00 17.13
CA LYS A 48 0.03 3.48 15.77
C LYS A 48 0.37 4.59 14.79
N PHE A 49 -0.19 5.79 14.97
CA PHE A 49 0.17 6.97 14.17
C PHE A 49 1.66 7.32 14.31
N VAL A 50 2.17 7.42 15.54
CA VAL A 50 3.60 7.69 15.80
C VAL A 50 4.49 6.59 15.23
N HIS A 51 4.16 5.31 15.46
CA HIS A 51 4.90 4.18 14.90
C HIS A 51 4.97 4.23 13.36
N CYS A 52 3.84 4.55 12.71
CA CYS A 52 3.81 4.69 11.26
C CYS A 52 4.64 5.87 10.78
N LEU A 53 4.67 7.01 11.49
CA LEU A 53 5.52 8.15 11.12
C LEU A 53 7.01 7.80 11.18
N ASP A 54 7.43 7.04 12.18
CA ASP A 54 8.81 6.57 12.27
C ASP A 54 9.19 5.68 11.08
N LEU A 55 8.25 4.86 10.60
CA LEU A 55 8.44 3.99 9.43
C LEU A 55 8.53 4.74 8.09
N VAL A 56 7.92 5.93 7.96
CA VAL A 56 8.02 6.73 6.72
C VAL A 56 9.31 7.57 6.68
N GLU A 57 10.14 7.53 7.73
CA GLU A 57 11.40 8.30 7.86
C GLU A 57 11.25 9.84 7.76
N ILE A 58 10.03 10.37 7.59
CA ILE A 58 9.75 11.80 7.41
C ILE A 58 10.23 12.65 8.59
N VAL A 59 10.24 12.09 9.80
CA VAL A 59 10.54 12.82 11.04
C VAL A 59 12.04 12.92 11.33
N ARG A 60 12.91 12.20 10.62
CA ARG A 60 14.37 12.17 10.90
C ARG A 60 15.26 13.02 9.98
N SER A 61 14.67 13.69 8.98
CA SER A 61 15.41 14.52 8.00
C SER A 61 15.05 16.01 8.04
N TRP A 62 14.61 16.53 9.19
CA TRP A 62 14.44 17.97 9.45
C TRP A 62 15.17 18.38 10.73
#